data_AF-A0A2N1DKB3-F1
#
_entry.id   AF-A0A2N1DKB3-F1
#
_cell.length_a   1.000
_cell.length_b   1.000
_cell.length_c   1.000
_cell.angle_alpha   90.00
_cell.angle_beta   90.00
_cell.angle_gamma   90.00
#
_symmetry.space_group_name_H-M   'P 1'
#
loop_
_entity.id
_entity.type
_entity.pdbx_description
1 polymer ?
#
loop_
_entity_poly.entity_id
_entity_poly.type
_entity_poly.pdbx_seq_one_letter_code
_entity_poly.pdbx_strand_id
1 'polypeptide(L)'
;FQIAVLRKPIANLQRVILGFFYVILGLTLFLLGLELALFPLGETMAKQLTAPEFLYSFKDDITESLGWIDYYWVYLFAFAIGFSTTIAEPALIAVAIKANQVSGGAIRVNGLRIAVALGVAIGISLGSYRIVVGDPIHYYIMAGYTVVIIQTNFAPKEIIALAYDSGGVTTSTVTVPLVTALGLGLASQVPGRNPVIDGFGLVAFASLFPIISVMAYAQITQWLNSRASSKENDNAL
;
A
#
# COMPACT_ATOMS: atom_id res chain seq x y z
N PHE A 1 -8.60 -26.89 2.71
CA PHE A 1 -8.99 -26.80 4.13
C PHE A 1 -10.31 -27.53 4.43
N GLN A 2 -11.46 -27.16 3.85
CA GLN A 2 -12.76 -27.78 4.18
C GLN A 2 -12.83 -29.31 3.98
N ILE A 3 -12.35 -29.83 2.84
CA ILE A 3 -12.40 -31.27 2.55
C ILE A 3 -11.34 -32.04 3.35
N ALA A 4 -10.09 -31.55 3.35
CA ALA A 4 -8.96 -32.27 3.93
C ALA A 4 -8.87 -32.16 5.47
N VAL A 5 -9.21 -31.00 6.05
CA VAL A 5 -9.08 -30.73 7.49
C VAL A 5 -10.41 -30.90 8.20
N LEU A 6 -11.46 -30.24 7.69
CA LEU A 6 -12.79 -30.26 8.33
C LEU A 6 -13.66 -31.45 7.90
N ARG A 7 -13.27 -32.21 6.87
CA ARG A 7 -14.01 -33.36 6.30
C ARG A 7 -15.50 -33.07 6.06
N LYS A 8 -15.84 -31.84 5.67
CA LYS A 8 -17.22 -31.44 5.34
C LYS A 8 -17.39 -31.30 3.82
N PRO A 9 -18.53 -31.73 3.25
CA PRO A 9 -18.83 -31.50 1.85
C PRO A 9 -18.93 -29.99 1.57
N ILE A 10 -18.45 -29.55 0.40
CA ILE A 10 -18.55 -28.15 -0.01
C ILE A 10 -20.02 -27.83 -0.26
N ALA A 11 -20.57 -26.92 0.54
CA ALA A 11 -21.94 -26.44 0.34
C ALA A 11 -22.06 -25.71 -1.02
N ASN A 12 -23.10 -26.02 -1.79
CA ASN A 12 -23.38 -25.39 -3.09
C ASN A 12 -22.22 -25.48 -4.11
N LEU A 13 -21.64 -26.68 -4.27
CA LEU A 13 -20.48 -26.93 -5.15
C LEU A 13 -20.62 -26.32 -6.55
N GLN A 14 -21.80 -26.41 -7.18
CA GLN A 14 -22.05 -25.80 -8.50
C GLN A 14 -21.87 -24.28 -8.50
N ARG A 15 -22.38 -23.58 -7.47
CA ARG A 15 -22.21 -22.12 -7.33
C ARG A 15 -20.75 -21.76 -7.05
N VAL A 16 -20.05 -22.56 -6.26
CA VAL A 16 -18.62 -22.35 -5.97
C VAL A 16 -17.79 -22.48 -7.24
N ILE A 17 -18.01 -23.53 -8.04
CA ILE A 17 -17.29 -23.74 -9.30
C ILE A 17 -17.58 -22.61 -10.30
N LEU A 18 -18.85 -22.23 -10.47
CA LEU A 18 -19.22 -21.12 -11.35
C LEU A 18 -18.62 -19.79 -10.87
N GLY A 19 -18.68 -19.52 -9.57
CA GLY A 19 -18.05 -18.32 -8.98
C GLY A 19 -16.55 -18.30 -9.20
N PHE A 20 -15.88 -19.44 -9.03
CA PHE A 20 -14.43 -19.56 -9.26
C PHE A 20 -14.07 -19.31 -10.72
N PHE A 21 -14.86 -19.84 -11.66
CA PHE A 21 -14.71 -19.56 -13.08
C PHE A 21 -14.83 -18.07 -13.39
N TYR A 22 -15.87 -17.39 -12.88
CA TYR A 22 -16.04 -15.96 -13.09
C TYR A 22 -14.93 -15.12 -12.45
N VAL A 23 -14.42 -15.52 -11.29
CA VAL A 23 -13.27 -14.86 -10.64
C VAL A 23 -12.01 -14.99 -11.48
N ILE A 24 -11.70 -16.19 -12.00
CA ILE A 24 -10.54 -16.38 -12.88
C ILE A 24 -10.68 -15.53 -14.14
N LEU A 25 -11.84 -15.59 -14.80
CA LEU A 25 -12.07 -14.84 -16.03
C LEU A 25 -11.98 -13.32 -15.79
N GLY A 26 -12.61 -12.83 -14.72
CA GLY A 26 -12.57 -11.43 -14.33
C GLY A 26 -11.16 -10.96 -13.97
N LEU A 27 -10.41 -11.74 -13.18
CA LEU A 27 -9.02 -11.42 -12.82
C LEU A 27 -8.10 -11.44 -14.04
N THR A 28 -8.27 -12.39 -14.95
CA THR A 28 -7.46 -12.44 -16.19
C THR A 28 -7.73 -11.21 -17.07
N LEU A 29 -8.99 -10.87 -17.32
CA LEU A 29 -9.33 -9.67 -18.10
C LEU A 29 -8.85 -8.39 -17.41
N PHE A 30 -8.94 -8.33 -16.09
CA PHE A 30 -8.45 -7.21 -15.30
C PHE A 30 -6.93 -7.05 -15.38
N LEU A 31 -6.16 -8.13 -15.17
CA LEU A 31 -4.70 -8.12 -15.28
C LEU A 31 -4.24 -7.77 -16.69
N LEU A 32 -4.91 -8.30 -17.72
CA LEU A 32 -4.63 -7.95 -19.11
C LEU A 32 -4.90 -6.46 -19.37
N GLY A 33 -5.99 -5.92 -18.81
CA GLY A 33 -6.29 -4.48 -18.87
C GLY A 33 -5.22 -3.62 -18.17
N LEU A 34 -4.70 -4.07 -17.02
CA LEU A 34 -3.59 -3.41 -16.34
C LEU A 34 -2.33 -3.39 -17.21
N GLU A 35 -1.98 -4.55 -17.79
CA GLU A 35 -0.78 -4.72 -18.61
C GLU A 35 -0.82 -3.88 -19.89
N LEU A 36 -1.98 -3.79 -20.54
CA LEU A 36 -2.12 -3.06 -21.80
C LEU A 36 -2.31 -1.55 -21.61
N ALA A 37 -2.88 -1.11 -20.49
CA ALA A 37 -3.23 0.30 -20.28
C ALA A 37 -2.39 0.97 -19.19
N LEU A 38 -2.38 0.41 -17.97
CA LEU A 38 -1.82 1.09 -16.82
C LEU A 38 -0.30 0.95 -16.71
N PHE A 39 0.29 -0.19 -17.11
CA PHE A 39 1.75 -0.34 -17.09
C PHE A 39 2.45 0.56 -18.12
N PRO A 40 2.01 0.62 -19.39
CA PRO A 40 2.63 1.49 -20.39
C PRO A 40 2.43 2.97 -20.02
N LEU A 41 1.30 3.31 -19.39
CA LEU A 41 1.06 4.65 -18.87
C LEU A 41 2.01 4.99 -17.72
N GLY A 42 2.22 4.07 -16.78
CA GLY A 42 3.19 4.23 -15.70
C GLY A 42 4.62 4.38 -16.21
N GLU A 43 5.03 3.57 -17.20
CA GLU A 43 6.35 3.64 -17.83
C GLU A 43 6.55 4.95 -18.60
N THR A 44 5.56 5.37 -19.38
CA THR A 44 5.59 6.63 -20.13
C THR A 44 5.67 7.83 -19.19
N MET A 45 4.87 7.82 -18.11
CA MET A 45 4.91 8.87 -17.08
C MET A 45 6.25 8.88 -16.36
N ALA A 46 6.77 7.72 -15.95
CA ALA A 46 8.10 7.63 -15.35
C ALA A 46 9.16 8.22 -16.28
N LYS A 47 9.17 7.82 -17.56
CA LYS A 47 10.10 8.34 -18.57
C LYS A 47 10.00 9.85 -18.75
N GLN A 48 8.78 10.41 -18.79
CA GLN A 48 8.56 11.85 -18.93
C GLN A 48 8.98 12.62 -17.67
N LEU A 49 8.65 12.10 -16.49
CA LEU A 49 8.95 12.75 -15.21
C LEU A 49 10.42 12.61 -14.80
N THR A 50 11.14 11.61 -15.32
CA THR A 50 12.59 11.46 -15.13
C THR A 50 13.41 12.01 -16.29
N ALA A 51 12.76 12.56 -17.33
CA ALA A 51 13.46 13.12 -18.49
C ALA A 51 14.29 14.33 -18.07
N PRO A 52 15.58 14.41 -18.44
CA PRO A 52 16.42 15.55 -18.10
C PRO A 52 15.79 16.88 -18.51
N GLU A 53 15.17 16.94 -19.69
CA GLU A 53 14.51 18.15 -20.21
C GLU A 53 13.38 18.63 -19.29
N PHE A 54 12.58 17.69 -18.76
CA PHE A 54 11.51 18.00 -17.81
C PHE A 54 12.08 18.43 -16.46
N LEU A 55 13.09 17.73 -15.94
CA LEU A 55 13.70 18.05 -14.65
C LEU A 55 14.39 19.41 -14.66
N TYR A 56 15.08 19.77 -15.73
CA TYR A 56 15.70 21.09 -15.90
C TYR A 56 14.67 22.21 -16.15
N SER A 57 13.47 21.90 -16.65
CA SER A 57 12.42 22.93 -16.89
C SER A 57 11.92 23.62 -15.62
N PHE A 58 12.14 23.01 -14.45
CA PHE A 58 11.79 23.58 -13.14
C PHE A 58 12.99 24.18 -12.40
N LYS A 59 14.17 24.22 -13.04
CA LYS A 59 15.39 24.87 -12.53
C LYS A 59 15.71 26.12 -13.35
N ASP A 60 15.92 27.24 -12.65
CA ASP A 60 16.39 28.49 -13.26
C ASP A 60 17.87 28.43 -13.68
N ASP A 61 18.65 27.48 -13.11
CA ASP A 61 20.09 27.35 -13.36
C ASP A 61 20.43 25.91 -13.81
N ILE A 62 20.86 25.76 -15.06
CA ILE A 62 21.10 24.48 -15.76
C ILE A 62 22.43 23.83 -15.30
N THR A 63 23.19 24.53 -14.45
CA THR A 63 24.57 24.20 -14.10
C THR A 63 24.69 23.27 -12.88
N GLU A 64 23.62 23.10 -12.09
CA GLU A 64 23.62 22.21 -10.92
C GLU A 64 23.26 20.76 -11.27
N SER A 65 23.99 19.82 -10.67
CA SER A 65 23.67 18.38 -10.74
C SER A 65 22.24 18.11 -10.28
N LEU A 66 21.54 17.21 -10.99
CA LEU A 66 20.20 16.76 -10.60
C LEU A 66 20.23 16.16 -9.19
N GLY A 67 19.45 16.78 -8.29
CA GLY A 67 19.26 16.31 -6.92
C GLY A 67 18.03 15.44 -6.82
N TRP A 68 17.92 14.68 -5.73
CA TRP A 68 16.74 13.86 -5.43
C TRP A 68 15.44 14.69 -5.35
N ILE A 69 15.54 15.98 -5.00
CA ILE A 69 14.39 16.87 -4.86
C ILE A 69 13.75 17.19 -6.22
N ASP A 70 14.52 17.16 -7.30
CA ASP A 70 14.05 17.46 -8.66
C ASP A 70 13.03 16.40 -9.14
N TYR A 71 13.09 15.20 -8.57
CA TYR A 71 12.18 14.08 -8.85
C TYR A 71 10.87 14.14 -8.06
N TYR A 72 10.53 15.27 -7.42
CA TYR A 72 9.33 15.42 -6.59
C TYR A 72 8.03 14.95 -7.29
N TRP A 73 7.88 15.24 -8.58
CA TRP A 73 6.71 14.82 -9.36
C TRP A 73 6.58 13.30 -9.48
N VAL A 74 7.70 12.57 -9.52
CA VAL A 74 7.70 11.10 -9.47
C VAL A 74 7.14 10.62 -8.14
N TYR A 75 7.54 11.24 -7.02
CA TYR A 75 7.10 10.84 -5.69
C TYR A 75 5.61 11.13 -5.46
N LEU A 76 5.13 12.26 -5.98
CA LEU A 76 3.72 12.62 -5.94
C LEU A 76 2.86 11.70 -6.82
N PHE A 77 3.35 11.36 -8.01
CA PHE A 77 2.67 10.40 -8.88
C PHE A 77 2.59 9.01 -8.24
N ALA A 78 3.71 8.53 -7.69
CA ALA A 78 3.79 7.29 -6.92
C ALA A 78 2.82 7.29 -5.74
N PHE A 79 2.73 8.42 -5.01
CA PHE A 79 1.77 8.60 -3.93
C PHE A 79 0.33 8.42 -4.41
N ALA A 80 -0.05 9.17 -5.45
CA ALA A 80 -1.42 9.19 -5.98
C ALA A 80 -1.85 7.81 -6.51
N ILE A 81 -0.95 7.13 -7.23
CA ILE A 81 -1.17 5.79 -7.75
C ILE A 81 -1.30 4.78 -6.60
N GLY A 82 -0.40 4.83 -5.62
CA GLY A 82 -0.43 3.97 -4.44
C GLY A 82 -1.72 4.12 -3.64
N PHE A 83 -2.15 5.36 -3.42
CA PHE A 83 -3.40 5.67 -2.73
C PHE A 83 -4.62 5.17 -3.52
N SER A 84 -4.69 5.49 -4.81
CA SER A 84 -5.83 5.18 -5.69
C SER A 84 -6.05 3.67 -5.82
N THR A 85 -4.98 2.92 -6.13
CA THR A 85 -5.05 1.45 -6.27
C THR A 85 -5.47 0.77 -4.98
N THR A 86 -4.92 1.22 -3.84
CA THR A 86 -5.24 0.65 -2.54
C THR A 86 -6.70 0.91 -2.16
N ILE A 87 -7.23 2.10 -2.43
CA ILE A 87 -8.66 2.39 -2.19
C ILE A 87 -9.58 1.53 -3.08
N ALA A 88 -9.16 1.29 -4.32
CA ALA A 88 -9.88 0.49 -5.29
C ALA A 88 -9.84 -1.02 -4.99
N GLU A 89 -8.94 -1.47 -4.11
CA GLU A 89 -8.73 -2.88 -3.80
C GLU A 89 -9.97 -3.53 -3.14
N PRO A 90 -10.60 -4.54 -3.79
CA PRO A 90 -11.75 -5.24 -3.21
C PRO A 90 -11.42 -6.05 -1.95
N ALA A 91 -10.20 -6.59 -1.84
CA ALA A 91 -9.80 -7.31 -0.63
C ALA A 91 -9.80 -6.38 0.60
N LEU A 92 -9.39 -5.12 0.42
CA LEU A 92 -9.34 -4.13 1.50
C LEU A 92 -10.72 -3.77 2.02
N ILE A 93 -11.72 -3.60 1.16
CA ILE A 93 -13.08 -3.30 1.63
C ILE A 93 -13.67 -4.47 2.42
N ALA A 94 -13.41 -5.71 2.01
CA ALA A 94 -13.88 -6.90 2.72
C ALA A 94 -13.28 -7.00 4.13
N VAL A 95 -11.96 -6.79 4.26
CA VAL A 95 -11.27 -6.79 5.55
C VAL A 95 -11.73 -5.64 6.43
N ALA A 96 -11.94 -4.44 5.87
CA ALA A 96 -12.44 -3.30 6.63
C ALA A 96 -13.87 -3.48 7.15
N ILE A 97 -14.76 -4.10 6.37
CA ILE A 97 -16.11 -4.47 6.83
C ILE A 97 -16.00 -5.49 7.97
N LYS A 98 -15.13 -6.50 7.84
CA LYS A 98 -14.98 -7.51 8.89
C LYS A 98 -14.41 -6.91 10.17
N ALA A 99 -13.40 -6.05 10.06
CA ALA A 99 -12.81 -5.30 11.17
C ALA A 99 -13.86 -4.46 11.91
N ASN A 100 -14.74 -3.77 11.18
CA ASN A 100 -15.82 -2.98 11.77
C ASN A 100 -16.81 -3.85 12.57
N GLN A 101 -17.21 -5.00 12.02
CA GLN A 101 -18.13 -5.93 12.68
C GLN A 101 -17.52 -6.53 13.95
N VAL A 102 -16.26 -6.98 13.91
CA VAL A 102 -15.62 -7.63 15.06
C VAL A 102 -15.21 -6.64 16.15
N SER A 103 -14.98 -5.37 15.80
CA SER A 103 -14.65 -4.31 16.76
C SER A 103 -15.87 -3.61 17.37
N GLY A 104 -17.09 -4.06 17.08
CA GLY A 104 -18.31 -3.42 17.57
C GLY A 104 -18.48 -1.99 17.06
N GLY A 105 -17.93 -1.66 15.89
CA GLY A 105 -17.99 -0.32 15.31
C GLY A 105 -16.86 0.64 15.71
N ALA A 106 -15.96 0.26 16.62
CA ALA A 106 -14.84 1.10 17.03
C ALA A 106 -13.90 1.44 15.84
N ILE A 107 -13.72 0.50 14.91
CA ILE A 107 -12.95 0.72 13.68
C ILE A 107 -13.92 1.01 12.53
N ARG A 108 -13.95 2.25 12.05
CA ARG A 108 -14.77 2.63 10.88
C ARG A 108 -14.19 2.04 9.59
N VAL A 109 -15.06 1.50 8.74
CA VAL A 109 -14.68 0.92 7.43
C VAL A 109 -13.87 1.90 6.59
N ASN A 110 -14.38 3.12 6.37
CA ASN A 110 -13.67 4.12 5.56
C ASN A 110 -12.40 4.64 6.24
N GLY A 111 -12.39 4.73 7.58
CA GLY A 111 -11.21 5.18 8.32
C GLY A 111 -10.04 4.20 8.15
N LEU A 112 -10.31 2.90 8.27
CA LEU A 112 -9.29 1.86 8.02
C LEU A 112 -8.83 1.87 6.55
N ARG A 113 -9.75 1.98 5.59
CA ARG A 113 -9.41 2.02 4.16
C ARG A 113 -8.47 3.18 3.84
N ILE A 114 -8.77 4.38 4.35
CA ILE A 114 -7.94 5.58 4.14
C ILE A 114 -6.60 5.41 4.83
N ALA A 115 -6.55 4.87 6.07
CA ALA A 115 -5.30 4.63 6.78
C ALA A 115 -4.39 3.68 6.00
N VAL A 116 -4.93 2.55 5.50
CA VAL A 116 -4.17 1.60 4.68
C VAL A 116 -3.69 2.25 3.39
N ALA A 117 -4.57 2.95 2.66
CA ALA A 117 -4.20 3.62 1.42
C ALA A 117 -3.13 4.70 1.60
N LEU A 118 -3.18 5.47 2.69
CA LEU A 118 -2.13 6.42 3.05
C LEU A 118 -0.81 5.71 3.35
N GLY A 119 -0.85 4.60 4.07
CA GLY A 119 0.34 3.78 4.33
C GLY A 119 0.98 3.32 3.04
N VAL A 120 0.21 2.71 2.13
CA VAL A 120 0.72 2.28 0.82
C VAL A 120 1.29 3.45 0.03
N ALA A 121 0.57 4.58 -0.04
CA ALA A 121 1.00 5.77 -0.78
C ALA A 121 2.34 6.31 -0.27
N ILE A 122 2.49 6.47 1.05
CA ILE A 122 3.74 6.92 1.68
C ILE A 122 4.86 5.92 1.41
N GLY A 123 4.57 4.61 1.56
CA GLY A 123 5.55 3.55 1.33
C GLY A 123 6.07 3.55 -0.11
N ILE A 124 5.18 3.63 -1.09
CA ILE A 124 5.55 3.66 -2.52
C ILE A 124 6.33 4.94 -2.83
N SER A 125 5.91 6.10 -2.34
CA SER A 125 6.68 7.35 -2.52
C SER A 125 8.08 7.27 -1.93
N LEU A 126 8.23 6.72 -0.73
CA LEU A 126 9.54 6.50 -0.11
C LEU A 126 10.37 5.48 -0.89
N GLY A 127 9.74 4.42 -1.41
CA GLY A 127 10.37 3.46 -2.30
C GLY A 127 10.87 4.12 -3.59
N SER A 128 10.06 4.97 -4.21
CA SER A 128 10.44 5.74 -5.41
C SER A 128 11.60 6.70 -5.12
N TYR A 129 11.57 7.40 -3.98
CA TYR A 129 12.70 8.20 -3.50
C TYR A 129 13.98 7.36 -3.39
N ARG A 130 13.88 6.19 -2.75
CA ARG A 130 15.00 5.26 -2.57
C ARG A 130 15.55 4.76 -3.91
N ILE A 131 14.72 4.52 -4.92
CA ILE A 131 15.19 4.16 -6.28
C ILE A 131 16.01 5.31 -6.88
N VAL A 132 15.52 6.55 -6.77
CA VAL A 132 16.22 7.73 -7.30
C VAL A 132 17.57 7.93 -6.60
N VAL A 133 17.60 7.90 -5.27
CA VAL A 133 18.83 8.11 -4.48
C VAL A 133 19.81 6.93 -4.62
N GLY A 134 19.30 5.70 -4.68
CA GLY A 134 20.12 4.50 -4.78
C GLY A 134 20.56 3.88 -3.46
N ASP A 135 19.94 4.26 -2.36
CA ASP A 135 20.29 3.72 -1.07
C ASP A 135 19.99 2.21 -0.98
N PRO A 136 20.71 1.44 -0.15
CA PRO A 136 20.40 0.04 0.07
C PRO A 136 19.04 -0.14 0.76
N ILE A 137 18.18 -1.01 0.20
CA ILE A 137 16.81 -1.23 0.69
C ILE A 137 16.75 -1.72 2.15
N HIS A 138 17.75 -2.48 2.60
CA HIS A 138 17.73 -3.11 3.92
C HIS A 138 17.67 -2.07 5.06
N TYR A 139 18.27 -0.89 4.90
CA TYR A 139 18.20 0.16 5.93
C TYR A 139 16.77 0.63 6.17
N TYR A 140 16.00 0.82 5.09
CA TYR A 140 14.61 1.26 5.16
C TYR A 140 13.72 0.19 5.78
N ILE A 141 13.91 -1.07 5.38
CA ILE A 141 13.13 -2.20 5.90
C ILE A 141 13.43 -2.42 7.38
N MET A 142 14.71 -2.39 7.79
CA MET A 142 15.08 -2.51 9.20
C MET A 142 14.52 -1.36 10.04
N ALA A 143 14.61 -0.12 9.55
CA ALA A 143 14.05 1.05 10.24
C ALA A 143 12.52 0.94 10.37
N GLY A 144 11.82 0.60 9.29
CA GLY A 144 10.37 0.44 9.31
C GLY A 144 9.92 -0.70 10.22
N TYR A 145 10.60 -1.85 10.23
CA TYR A 145 10.29 -2.93 11.17
C TYR A 145 10.61 -2.57 12.62
N THR A 146 11.65 -1.76 12.86
CA THR A 146 11.91 -1.21 14.20
C THR A 146 10.72 -0.37 14.68
N VAL A 147 10.18 0.49 13.80
CA VAL A 147 8.94 1.25 14.08
C VAL A 147 7.77 0.32 14.34
N VAL A 148 7.59 -0.73 13.54
CA VAL A 148 6.52 -1.74 13.73
C VAL A 148 6.63 -2.42 15.09
N ILE A 149 7.82 -2.87 15.48
CA ILE A 149 8.06 -3.53 16.78
C ILE A 149 7.73 -2.57 17.92
N ILE A 150 8.19 -1.32 17.84
CA ILE A 150 7.88 -0.30 18.85
C ILE A 150 6.36 -0.09 18.93
N GLN A 151 5.70 0.16 17.81
CA GLN A 151 4.24 0.39 17.79
C GLN A 151 3.44 -0.81 18.29
N THR A 152 3.89 -2.04 18.00
CA THR A 152 3.23 -3.27 18.45
C THR A 152 3.11 -3.31 19.99
N ASN A 153 4.08 -2.77 20.72
CA ASN A 153 4.02 -2.70 22.19
C ASN A 153 2.96 -1.71 22.71
N PHE A 154 2.55 -0.72 21.91
CA PHE A 154 1.58 0.30 22.30
C PHE A 154 0.20 0.12 21.65
N ALA A 155 0.08 -0.74 20.63
CA ALA A 155 -1.16 -0.94 19.89
C ALA A 155 -2.15 -1.88 20.63
N PRO A 156 -3.47 -1.66 20.48
CA PRO A 156 -4.49 -2.58 20.99
C PRO A 156 -4.35 -3.98 20.39
N LYS A 157 -4.53 -5.01 21.23
CA LYS A 157 -4.38 -6.42 20.82
C LYS A 157 -5.32 -6.79 19.67
N GLU A 158 -6.52 -6.23 19.61
CA GLU A 158 -7.48 -6.54 18.53
C GLU A 158 -7.02 -6.02 17.17
N ILE A 159 -6.13 -5.03 17.13
CA ILE A 159 -5.73 -4.32 15.90
C ILE A 159 -4.41 -4.86 15.36
N ILE A 160 -3.52 -5.37 16.21
CA ILE A 160 -2.22 -5.91 15.78
C ILE A 160 -2.42 -6.93 14.65
N ALA A 161 -3.29 -7.94 14.85
CA ALA A 161 -3.56 -8.94 13.82
C ALA A 161 -4.08 -8.31 12.51
N LEU A 162 -5.01 -7.35 12.62
CA LEU A 162 -5.55 -6.62 11.47
C LEU A 162 -4.49 -5.79 10.74
N ALA A 163 -3.55 -5.18 11.46
CA ALA A 163 -2.48 -4.38 10.88
C ALA A 163 -1.52 -5.24 10.06
N TYR A 164 -1.12 -6.40 10.59
CA TYR A 164 -0.28 -7.36 9.86
C TYR A 164 -1.01 -8.00 8.67
N ASP A 165 -2.30 -8.29 8.80
CA ASP A 165 -3.12 -8.75 7.67
C ASP A 165 -3.26 -7.67 6.59
N SER A 166 -3.32 -6.40 6.98
CA SER A 166 -3.44 -5.28 6.03
C SER A 166 -2.25 -5.18 5.09
N GLY A 167 -1.03 -5.52 5.55
CA GLY A 167 0.14 -5.60 4.68
C GLY A 167 0.03 -6.70 3.63
N GLY A 168 -0.55 -7.86 3.98
CA GLY A 168 -0.84 -8.92 3.02
C GLY A 168 -1.96 -8.56 2.04
N VAL A 169 -2.98 -7.84 2.52
CA VAL A 169 -4.10 -7.35 1.71
C VAL A 169 -3.65 -6.34 0.65
N THR A 170 -2.64 -5.51 0.93
CA THR A 170 -2.11 -4.56 -0.06
C THR A 170 -1.19 -5.22 -1.07
N THR A 171 -0.79 -6.48 -0.85
CA THR A 171 -0.09 -7.32 -1.85
C THR A 171 -1.03 -8.14 -2.74
N SER A 172 -2.26 -7.68 -2.87
CA SER A 172 -3.33 -8.29 -3.65
C SER A 172 -3.21 -8.09 -5.17
N THR A 173 -4.20 -8.63 -5.87
CA THR A 173 -4.30 -8.72 -7.33
C THR A 173 -4.28 -7.39 -8.07
N VAL A 174 -4.67 -6.27 -7.45
CA VAL A 174 -4.66 -4.94 -8.11
C VAL A 174 -3.34 -4.21 -7.88
N THR A 175 -2.90 -4.15 -6.63
CA THR A 175 -1.84 -3.24 -6.21
C THR A 175 -0.45 -3.75 -6.61
N VAL A 176 -0.15 -5.04 -6.44
CA VAL A 176 1.20 -5.58 -6.72
C VAL A 176 1.61 -5.43 -8.18
N PRO A 177 0.79 -5.84 -9.16
CA PRO A 177 1.20 -5.73 -10.56
C PRO A 177 1.49 -4.27 -10.94
N LEU A 178 0.69 -3.33 -10.44
CA LEU A 178 0.85 -1.92 -10.73
C LEU A 178 2.06 -1.29 -10.04
N VAL A 179 2.29 -1.61 -8.77
CA VAL A 179 3.46 -1.18 -8.00
C VAL A 179 4.75 -1.74 -8.60
N THR A 180 4.70 -2.98 -9.07
CA THR A 180 5.85 -3.64 -9.71
C THR A 180 6.14 -3.00 -11.06
N ALA A 181 5.12 -2.73 -11.88
CA ALA A 181 5.30 -2.03 -13.15
C ALA A 181 5.86 -0.61 -12.96
N LEU A 182 5.34 0.13 -11.97
CA LEU A 182 5.87 1.45 -11.60
C LEU A 182 7.34 1.37 -11.15
N GLY A 183 7.65 0.44 -10.24
CA GLY A 183 9.00 0.26 -9.70
C GLY A 183 10.00 -0.17 -10.78
N LEU A 184 9.62 -1.12 -11.63
CA LEU A 184 10.44 -1.62 -12.73
C LEU A 184 10.65 -0.53 -13.79
N GLY A 185 9.58 0.19 -14.16
CA GLY A 185 9.65 1.31 -15.08
C GLY A 185 10.58 2.41 -14.57
N LEU A 186 10.40 2.84 -13.31
CA LEU A 186 11.25 3.86 -12.70
C LEU A 186 12.72 3.41 -12.63
N ALA A 187 12.99 2.20 -12.12
CA ALA A 187 14.35 1.68 -12.00
C ALA A 187 15.02 1.44 -13.37
N SER A 188 14.25 1.21 -14.44
CA SER A 188 14.80 1.08 -15.80
C SER A 188 15.19 2.43 -16.42
N GLN A 189 14.57 3.53 -15.97
CA GLN A 189 14.86 4.87 -16.47
C GLN A 189 15.91 5.61 -15.63
N VAL A 190 16.17 5.19 -14.38
CA VAL A 190 17.18 5.80 -13.50
C VAL A 190 18.55 5.12 -13.74
N PRO A 191 19.60 5.86 -14.17
CA PRO A 191 20.91 5.28 -14.43
C PRO A 191 21.52 4.58 -13.21
N GLY A 192 22.15 3.41 -13.44
CA GLY A 192 22.87 2.67 -12.40
C GLY A 192 21.97 1.93 -11.41
N ARG A 193 20.70 1.71 -11.75
CA ARG A 193 19.75 0.90 -10.95
C ARG A 193 19.57 -0.50 -11.54
N ASN A 194 19.24 -1.45 -10.66
CA ASN A 194 18.89 -2.80 -11.06
C ASN A 194 17.37 -2.93 -11.02
N PRO A 195 16.68 -3.02 -12.18
CA PRO A 195 15.22 -3.06 -12.23
C PRO A 195 14.62 -4.20 -11.39
N VAL A 196 15.30 -5.35 -11.31
CA VAL A 196 14.81 -6.49 -10.54
C VAL A 196 14.89 -6.22 -9.04
N ILE A 197 16.05 -5.78 -8.52
CA ILE A 197 16.21 -5.57 -7.08
C ILE A 197 15.45 -4.32 -6.64
N ASP A 198 15.60 -3.23 -7.37
CA ASP A 198 15.07 -1.93 -6.99
C ASP A 198 13.57 -1.81 -7.28
N GLY A 199 13.12 -2.36 -8.41
CA GLY A 199 11.70 -2.36 -8.80
C GLY A 199 10.83 -3.25 -7.93
N PHE A 200 11.23 -4.51 -7.68
CA PHE A 200 10.48 -5.39 -6.76
C PHE A 200 10.56 -4.91 -5.31
N GLY A 201 11.62 -4.20 -4.93
CA GLY A 201 11.77 -3.58 -3.62
C GLY A 201 10.59 -2.68 -3.23
N LEU A 202 9.91 -2.05 -4.20
CA LEU A 202 8.73 -1.21 -3.95
C LEU A 202 7.56 -2.00 -3.31
N VAL A 203 7.43 -3.29 -3.62
CA VAL A 203 6.40 -4.16 -3.04
C VAL A 203 6.60 -4.33 -1.53
N ALA A 204 7.86 -4.39 -1.07
CA ALA A 204 8.17 -4.47 0.35
C ALA A 204 7.69 -3.22 1.11
N PHE A 205 7.88 -2.03 0.53
CA PHE A 205 7.37 -0.78 1.09
C PHE A 205 5.83 -0.75 1.13
N ALA A 206 5.18 -1.18 0.05
CA ALA A 206 3.73 -1.28 -0.05
C ALA A 206 3.11 -2.27 0.95
N SER A 207 3.91 -3.19 1.50
CA SER A 207 3.49 -4.14 2.54
C SER A 207 3.75 -3.62 3.96
N LEU A 208 4.89 -2.94 4.16
CA LEU A 208 5.36 -2.51 5.48
C LEU A 208 4.61 -1.29 6.01
N PHE A 209 4.45 -0.26 5.18
CA PHE A 209 3.86 1.00 5.62
C PHE A 209 2.37 0.93 5.97
N PRO A 210 1.53 0.08 5.35
CA PRO A 210 0.18 -0.18 5.83
C PRO A 210 0.13 -0.65 7.28
N ILE A 211 1.06 -1.51 7.70
CA ILE A 211 1.12 -2.01 9.08
C ILE A 211 1.34 -0.84 10.04
N ILE A 212 2.32 0.01 9.73
CA ILE A 212 2.65 1.24 10.47
C ILE A 212 1.44 2.18 10.53
N SER A 213 0.80 2.45 9.39
CA SER A 213 -0.31 3.40 9.29
C SER A 213 -1.57 2.90 10.02
N VAL A 214 -1.89 1.61 9.92
CA VAL A 214 -3.05 1.01 10.62
C VAL A 214 -2.85 1.04 12.13
N MET A 215 -1.65 0.70 12.62
CA MET A 215 -1.35 0.79 14.06
C MET A 215 -1.41 2.23 14.57
N ALA A 216 -0.88 3.20 13.81
CA ALA A 216 -0.99 4.61 14.15
C ALA A 216 -2.46 5.08 14.18
N TYR A 217 -3.25 4.76 13.14
CA TYR A 217 -4.67 5.08 13.08
C TYR A 217 -5.45 4.53 14.28
N ALA A 218 -5.14 3.31 14.66
CA ALA A 218 -5.74 2.63 15.80
C ALA A 218 -5.42 3.29 17.13
N GLN A 219 -4.14 3.59 17.39
CA GLN A 219 -3.70 4.28 18.60
C GLN A 219 -4.35 5.66 18.71
N ILE A 220 -4.42 6.42 17.61
CA ILE A 220 -5.08 7.73 17.56
C ILE A 220 -6.58 7.59 17.87
N THR A 221 -7.25 6.62 17.26
CA THR A 221 -8.70 6.39 17.46
C THR A 221 -9.00 6.00 18.91
N GLN A 222 -8.21 5.11 19.51
CA GLN A 222 -8.38 4.71 20.91
C GLN A 222 -8.15 5.89 21.87
N TRP A 223 -7.12 6.71 21.60
CA TRP A 223 -6.81 7.90 22.40
C TRP A 223 -7.94 8.94 22.35
N LEU A 224 -8.50 9.20 21.16
CA LEU A 224 -9.64 10.11 20.99
C LEU A 224 -10.88 9.60 21.75
N ASN A 225 -11.18 8.30 21.64
CA ASN A 225 -12.34 7.70 22.32
C ASN A 225 -12.19 7.72 23.85
N SER A 226 -10.99 7.46 24.36
CA SER A 226 -10.71 7.49 25.81
C SER A 226 -10.90 8.89 26.40
N ARG A 227 -10.52 9.94 25.64
CA ARG A 227 -10.73 11.34 26.05
C ARG A 227 -12.21 11.76 26.01
N ALA A 228 -12.98 11.26 25.05
CA ALA A 228 -14.40 11.55 24.96
C ALA A 228 -15.16 10.98 26.17
N SER A 229 -14.88 9.73 26.55
CA SER A 229 -15.47 9.09 27.74
C SER A 229 -15.05 9.77 29.05
N SER A 230 -13.80 10.23 29.16
CA SER A 230 -13.33 10.98 30.34
C SER A 230 -14.03 12.33 30.50
N LYS A 231 -14.30 13.06 29.40
CA LYS A 231 -15.04 14.33 29.43
C LYS A 231 -16.52 14.15 29.79
N GLU A 232 -17.12 13.04 29.39
CA GLU A 232 -18.51 12.73 29.70
C GLU A 232 -18.69 12.43 31.20
N ASN A 233 -17.73 11.74 31.81
CA ASN A 233 -17.69 11.51 33.27
C ASN A 233 -17.39 12.80 34.07
N ASP A 234 -16.46 13.64 33.61
CA ASP A 234 -16.17 14.92 34.29
C ASP A 234 -17.36 15.91 34.23
N ASN A 235 -18.17 15.86 33.17
CA ASN A 235 -19.38 16.68 33.06
C ASN A 235 -20.60 16.09 33.78
N ALA A 236 -20.52 14.82 34.21
CA ALA A 236 -21.59 14.12 34.93
C ALA A 236 -21.44 14.21 36.46
N LEU A 237 -20.33 14.79 36.94
CA LEU A 237 -20.05 15.10 38.35
C LEU A 237 -20.29 16.60 38.63
#